data_AF-A0A959VYT5-F1
#
_entry.id   AF-A0A959VYT5-F1
#
_cell.length_a   1.000
_cell.length_b   1.000
_cell.length_c   1.000
_cell.angle_alpha   90.00
_cell.angle_beta   90.00
_cell.angle_gamma   90.00
#
_symmetry.space_group_name_H-M   'P 1'
#
loop_
_entity.id
_entity.type
_entity.pdbx_description
1 polymer ?
#
loop_
_entity_poly.entity_id
_entity_poly.type
_entity_poly.pdbx_seq_one_letter_code
_entity_poly.pdbx_strand_id
1 'polypeptide(L)'
;MPLKKSTFRGKVIRLDKSEWKSLTGKNRKVTCDIRSGAGHPARIQRPGTRLSGPRLPSGSIWFVSLKNQAATYRKRATSGKARESTRKKLRKQANRLNSLANKLKLTCPVKSDPGSDPDPKPDPDPDPKPDPDPLTFDFRNASALALLSGSARKQKVSLRGASPSESGLIAWGQNQSAFDPVASGELDGSIMLMALAPDNDLIFVTSAALTSNTSCKLYRADFETGDVVCISAQWLTYPDQVRFDDAGNAYFWGTGFGGSDYGTYLKKSTPEGDTSDVIDPAVVANIAKTLPSTSIGEALVPFEVSPNGDVLIVVGEKLRRIKSDGTPEVVWPNDTELCGFHDGKLFVVSQGQIFTYTPGAASLDEPAWIGPPGSGATHSTTEISDGWIFSWTPTCPSAALGDGALIGTQTVSGSDPLLGPTSTLGLVEIYPAVKRLNFEENYSQITSRPSLTVVGSRLVINHRDPDDKLTIDIYDHTSDSAVHLIPPTGDLEVIHMVYSPGDDLIYFDGINYETFQNFLGTIDPDTGEQQYLDSYSGDLGQIFAFN
;
A
#
# COMPACT_ATOMS: atom_id res chain seq x y z
N MET A 1 -7.76 -27.76 1.88
CA MET A 1 -8.43 -29.06 1.62
C MET A 1 -8.08 -29.56 0.22
N PRO A 2 -7.75 -30.84 -0.02
CA PRO A 2 -7.53 -31.34 -1.37
C PRO A 2 -8.89 -31.52 -2.09
N LEU A 3 -9.04 -30.87 -3.25
CA LEU A 3 -10.20 -31.02 -4.12
C LEU A 3 -10.30 -32.48 -4.59
N LYS A 4 -11.25 -33.25 -4.04
CA LYS A 4 -11.61 -34.59 -4.55
C LYS A 4 -11.95 -34.49 -6.05
N LYS A 5 -11.26 -35.27 -6.90
CA LYS A 5 -11.64 -35.51 -8.29
C LYS A 5 -13.08 -36.03 -8.32
N SER A 6 -14.00 -35.25 -8.89
CA SER A 6 -15.41 -35.66 -9.09
C SER A 6 -15.47 -36.91 -9.99
N THR A 7 -16.06 -37.99 -9.48
CA THR A 7 -16.20 -39.30 -10.14
C THR A 7 -17.47 -39.45 -10.99
N PHE A 8 -18.09 -38.37 -11.46
CA PHE A 8 -19.32 -38.46 -12.26
C PHE A 8 -19.04 -38.66 -13.77
N ARG A 9 -19.53 -39.76 -14.35
CA ARG A 9 -19.66 -39.93 -15.81
C ARG A 9 -20.92 -39.21 -16.32
N GLY A 10 -20.81 -37.91 -16.61
CA GLY A 10 -21.86 -37.11 -17.25
C GLY A 10 -21.84 -35.62 -16.84
N LYS A 11 -22.42 -34.73 -17.65
CA LYS A 11 -22.51 -33.29 -17.36
C LYS A 11 -23.67 -33.01 -16.40
N VAL A 12 -23.40 -32.31 -15.31
CA VAL A 12 -24.35 -31.99 -14.22
C VAL A 12 -24.60 -30.49 -14.17
N ILE A 13 -25.80 -30.06 -13.74
CA ILE A 13 -26.14 -28.65 -13.51
C ILE A 13 -26.24 -28.40 -12.00
N ARG A 14 -25.69 -27.27 -11.54
CA ARG A 14 -25.83 -26.75 -10.18
C ARG A 14 -26.96 -25.72 -10.19
N LEU A 15 -28.02 -25.98 -9.44
CA LEU A 15 -29.20 -25.11 -9.39
C LEU A 15 -29.16 -24.15 -8.19
N ASP A 16 -28.42 -24.48 -7.12
CA ASP A 16 -28.10 -23.61 -5.98
C ASP A 16 -26.82 -24.08 -5.23
N LYS A 17 -26.55 -23.56 -4.02
CA LYS A 17 -25.32 -23.83 -3.26
C LYS A 17 -25.13 -25.32 -2.92
N SER A 18 -26.16 -26.18 -2.92
CA SER A 18 -26.03 -27.55 -2.37
C SER A 18 -26.64 -28.71 -3.17
N GLU A 19 -27.44 -28.51 -4.24
CA GLU A 19 -27.96 -29.65 -5.03
C GLU A 19 -27.42 -29.77 -6.47
N TRP A 20 -27.10 -31.01 -6.86
CA TRP A 20 -26.66 -31.39 -8.21
C TRP A 20 -27.70 -32.28 -8.88
N LYS A 21 -28.15 -31.92 -10.08
CA LYS A 21 -29.11 -32.76 -10.84
C LYS A 21 -28.62 -33.08 -12.26
N SER A 22 -28.76 -34.35 -12.64
CA SER A 22 -28.40 -34.88 -13.95
C SER A 22 -29.53 -34.64 -14.95
N LEU A 23 -29.24 -34.01 -16.11
CA LEU A 23 -30.24 -33.86 -17.17
C LEU A 23 -30.30 -35.12 -18.05
N THR A 24 -31.50 -35.63 -18.28
CA THR A 24 -31.77 -36.77 -19.19
C THR A 24 -32.29 -36.29 -20.56
N GLY A 25 -32.09 -37.11 -21.60
CA GLY A 25 -32.62 -36.88 -22.96
C GLY A 25 -31.78 -36.00 -23.90
N LYS A 26 -32.41 -35.49 -24.97
CA LYS A 26 -31.78 -34.71 -26.07
C LYS A 26 -31.06 -33.43 -25.61
N ASN A 27 -31.27 -33.01 -24.35
CA ASN A 27 -30.69 -31.82 -23.75
C ASN A 27 -29.36 -32.06 -22.99
N ARG A 28 -28.81 -33.28 -23.04
CA ARG A 28 -27.50 -33.67 -22.43
C ARG A 28 -26.29 -32.79 -22.79
N LYS A 29 -26.40 -31.93 -23.81
CA LYS A 29 -25.32 -31.05 -24.30
C LYS A 29 -25.42 -29.60 -23.80
N VAL A 30 -26.51 -29.23 -23.13
CA VAL A 30 -26.76 -27.86 -22.67
C VAL A 30 -26.32 -27.72 -21.22
N THR A 31 -25.48 -26.73 -20.94
CA THR A 31 -25.12 -26.29 -19.58
C THR A 31 -25.81 -24.96 -19.37
N CYS A 32 -26.84 -24.90 -18.51
CA CYS A 32 -27.44 -23.63 -18.08
C CYS A 32 -26.71 -23.16 -16.82
N ASP A 33 -26.14 -21.95 -16.83
CA ASP A 33 -25.76 -21.20 -15.63
C ASP A 33 -26.76 -20.03 -15.55
N ILE A 34 -27.70 -20.10 -14.62
CA ILE A 34 -28.75 -19.09 -14.46
C ILE A 34 -28.41 -18.26 -13.22
N ARG A 35 -27.63 -17.19 -13.38
CA ARG A 35 -27.65 -16.08 -12.42
C ARG A 35 -28.80 -15.15 -12.80
N SER A 36 -29.92 -15.25 -12.09
CA SER A 36 -31.02 -14.30 -12.18
C SER A 36 -30.65 -13.01 -11.45
N GLY A 37 -30.80 -11.87 -12.12
CA GLY A 37 -30.64 -10.56 -11.50
C GLY A 37 -30.37 -9.48 -12.54
N ALA A 38 -31.39 -8.69 -12.87
CA ALA A 38 -31.30 -7.55 -13.76
C ALA A 38 -30.34 -6.49 -13.19
N GLY A 39 -29.54 -5.86 -14.06
CA GLY A 39 -28.75 -4.67 -13.70
C GLY A 39 -27.22 -4.82 -13.65
N HIS A 40 -26.63 -5.90 -14.19
CA HIS A 40 -25.17 -6.08 -14.13
C HIS A 40 -24.50 -6.17 -15.53
N PRO A 41 -23.70 -5.16 -15.98
CA PRO A 41 -22.75 -5.35 -17.08
C PRO A 41 -21.70 -6.44 -16.80
N ALA A 42 -21.97 -7.67 -17.20
CA ALA A 42 -21.05 -8.79 -17.06
C ALA A 42 -19.60 -8.41 -17.45
N ARG A 43 -18.68 -8.56 -16.49
CA ARG A 43 -17.22 -8.53 -16.62
C ARG A 43 -16.82 -9.18 -17.95
N ILE A 44 -16.01 -8.47 -18.74
CA ILE A 44 -15.29 -9.04 -19.88
C ILE A 44 -14.21 -9.95 -19.28
N GLN A 45 -14.56 -11.18 -18.98
CA GLN A 45 -13.70 -12.36 -18.94
C GLN A 45 -14.56 -13.50 -18.45
N ARG A 46 -15.21 -14.21 -19.38
CA ARG A 46 -15.09 -15.66 -19.57
C ARG A 46 -15.41 -15.94 -21.07
N PRO A 47 -14.50 -16.57 -21.85
CA PRO A 47 -14.73 -17.07 -23.21
C PRO A 47 -14.72 -18.62 -23.34
N GLY A 48 -15.50 -19.15 -24.31
CA GLY A 48 -15.90 -20.48 -24.87
C GLY A 48 -17.43 -20.84 -25.15
N THR A 49 -17.96 -20.68 -26.37
CA THR A 49 -18.77 -21.81 -26.86
C THR A 49 -17.72 -22.82 -27.30
N ARG A 50 -17.90 -24.09 -26.95
CA ARG A 50 -16.94 -25.18 -27.19
C ARG A 50 -16.48 -25.20 -28.66
N LEU A 51 -15.21 -24.90 -28.90
CA LEU A 51 -14.53 -25.12 -30.19
C LEU A 51 -13.57 -26.30 -30.03
N SER A 52 -13.89 -27.42 -30.65
CA SER A 52 -12.95 -28.52 -30.87
C SER A 52 -12.18 -28.25 -32.18
N GLY A 53 -10.86 -28.14 -32.11
CA GLY A 53 -9.97 -28.04 -33.27
C GLY A 53 -8.84 -29.08 -33.18
N PRO A 54 -8.25 -29.49 -34.32
CA PRO A 54 -7.34 -30.64 -34.41
C PRO A 54 -5.96 -30.49 -33.73
N ARG A 55 -5.75 -29.45 -32.91
CA ARG A 55 -4.46 -29.16 -32.26
C ARG A 55 -4.57 -28.79 -30.77
N LEU A 56 -5.69 -29.10 -30.10
CA LEU A 56 -5.86 -28.82 -28.66
C LEU A 56 -5.88 -30.12 -27.83
N PRO A 57 -5.26 -30.14 -26.63
CA PRO A 57 -5.26 -31.31 -25.75
C PRO A 57 -6.67 -31.79 -25.42
N SER A 58 -6.87 -33.11 -25.37
CA SER A 58 -8.18 -33.67 -25.02
C SER A 58 -8.51 -33.37 -23.55
N GLY A 59 -9.51 -32.52 -23.31
CA GLY A 59 -10.03 -32.27 -21.96
C GLY A 59 -10.23 -30.80 -21.59
N SER A 60 -9.68 -29.85 -22.35
CA SER A 60 -9.81 -28.42 -22.06
C SER A 60 -11.24 -27.89 -22.36
N ILE A 61 -11.83 -27.14 -21.42
CA ILE A 61 -13.17 -26.51 -21.54
C ILE A 61 -13.05 -25.00 -21.31
N TRP A 62 -13.70 -24.20 -22.16
CA TRP A 62 -13.77 -22.73 -22.10
C TRP A 62 -15.26 -22.27 -22.30
N PHE A 63 -15.74 -21.10 -21.81
CA PHE A 63 -17.13 -20.49 -21.81
C PHE A 63 -17.40 -19.05 -22.42
N VAL A 64 -18.08 -18.75 -23.58
CA VAL A 64 -18.07 -17.47 -24.39
C VAL A 64 -19.50 -16.98 -24.46
N SER A 65 -19.72 -15.74 -24.06
CA SER A 65 -20.94 -14.99 -24.31
C SER A 65 -21.21 -14.80 -25.81
N LEU A 66 -22.26 -15.46 -26.31
CA LEU A 66 -22.76 -15.33 -27.69
C LEU A 66 -23.14 -13.87 -28.05
N LYS A 67 -23.64 -13.11 -27.07
CA LYS A 67 -23.99 -11.70 -27.23
C LYS A 67 -22.74 -10.82 -27.41
N ASN A 68 -21.68 -11.08 -26.64
CA ASN A 68 -20.43 -10.33 -26.75
C ASN A 68 -19.75 -10.60 -28.10
N GLN A 69 -19.74 -11.85 -28.58
CA GLN A 69 -19.25 -12.17 -29.93
C GLN A 69 -20.07 -11.47 -31.03
N ALA A 70 -21.40 -11.45 -30.90
CA ALA A 70 -22.25 -10.75 -31.85
C ALA A 70 -21.92 -9.25 -31.90
N ALA A 71 -21.67 -8.62 -30.74
CA ALA A 71 -21.27 -7.22 -30.65
C ALA A 71 -19.89 -6.96 -31.31
N THR A 72 -18.90 -7.82 -31.07
CA THR A 72 -17.58 -7.73 -31.71
C THR A 72 -17.67 -7.87 -33.23
N TYR A 73 -18.46 -8.80 -33.74
CA TYR A 73 -18.69 -8.95 -35.18
C TYR A 73 -19.39 -7.74 -35.80
N ARG A 74 -20.32 -7.10 -35.07
CA ARG A 74 -20.95 -5.84 -35.51
C ARG A 74 -19.95 -4.70 -35.57
N LYS A 75 -19.14 -4.52 -34.52
CA LYS A 75 -18.07 -3.50 -34.49
C LYS A 75 -17.07 -3.67 -35.64
N ARG A 76 -16.64 -4.91 -35.93
CA ARG A 76 -15.75 -5.22 -37.07
C ARG A 76 -16.43 -5.00 -38.43
N ALA A 77 -17.76 -5.16 -38.51
CA ALA A 77 -18.50 -4.86 -39.73
C ALA A 77 -18.67 -3.35 -39.98
N THR A 78 -18.57 -2.52 -38.94
CA THR A 78 -18.72 -1.06 -39.02
C THR A 78 -17.40 -0.30 -39.08
N SER A 79 -16.26 -0.93 -38.76
CA SER A 79 -14.97 -0.26 -38.57
C SER A 79 -14.27 0.28 -39.84
N GLY A 80 -14.98 0.47 -40.96
CA GLY A 80 -14.45 1.06 -42.21
C GLY A 80 -13.40 0.22 -42.98
N LYS A 81 -12.60 -0.58 -42.28
CA LYS A 81 -11.41 -1.29 -42.81
C LYS A 81 -11.71 -2.60 -43.56
N ALA A 82 -12.93 -3.12 -43.50
CA ALA A 82 -13.31 -4.38 -44.16
C ALA A 82 -14.00 -4.15 -45.51
N ARG A 83 -13.70 -4.98 -46.53
CA ARG A 83 -14.44 -5.00 -47.82
C ARG A 83 -15.93 -5.29 -47.60
N GLU A 84 -16.80 -4.76 -48.46
CA GLU A 84 -18.26 -4.86 -48.31
C GLU A 84 -18.79 -6.30 -48.19
N SER A 85 -18.23 -7.22 -48.98
CA SER A 85 -18.53 -8.66 -48.91
C SER A 85 -18.22 -9.27 -47.53
N THR A 86 -17.17 -8.78 -46.88
CA THR A 86 -16.77 -9.20 -45.53
C THR A 86 -17.68 -8.57 -44.47
N ARG A 87 -18.06 -7.29 -44.63
CA ARG A 87 -19.04 -6.63 -43.75
C ARG A 87 -20.39 -7.37 -43.74
N LYS A 88 -20.87 -7.80 -44.91
CA LYS A 88 -22.13 -8.57 -45.04
C LYS A 88 -22.05 -9.93 -44.33
N LYS A 89 -20.93 -10.64 -44.45
CA LYS A 89 -20.68 -11.91 -43.74
C LYS A 89 -20.65 -11.72 -42.22
N LEU A 90 -19.95 -10.69 -41.74
CA LEU A 90 -19.85 -10.38 -40.30
C LEU A 90 -21.22 -10.00 -39.70
N ARG A 91 -22.02 -9.19 -40.39
CA ARG A 91 -23.40 -8.86 -39.97
C ARG A 91 -24.30 -10.09 -39.89
N LYS A 92 -24.22 -10.99 -40.88
CA LYS A 92 -24.97 -12.25 -40.90
C LYS A 92 -24.56 -13.16 -39.73
N GLN A 93 -23.27 -13.24 -39.42
CA GLN A 93 -22.74 -14.00 -38.29
C GLN A 93 -23.25 -13.46 -36.95
N ALA A 94 -23.23 -12.13 -36.76
CA ALA A 94 -23.74 -11.48 -35.55
C ALA A 94 -25.24 -11.73 -35.34
N ASN A 95 -26.04 -11.65 -36.40
CA ASN A 95 -27.48 -11.91 -36.32
C ASN A 95 -27.79 -13.38 -35.99
N ARG A 96 -27.02 -14.33 -36.55
CA ARG A 96 -27.12 -15.75 -36.22
C ARG A 96 -26.86 -16.01 -34.73
N LEU A 97 -25.81 -15.40 -34.17
CA LEU A 97 -25.45 -15.56 -32.76
C LEU A 97 -26.50 -14.98 -31.80
N ASN A 98 -27.08 -13.82 -32.12
CA ASN A 98 -28.18 -13.25 -31.34
C ASN A 98 -29.46 -14.10 -31.38
N SER A 99 -29.81 -14.65 -32.55
CA SER A 99 -30.95 -15.56 -32.66
C SER A 99 -30.75 -16.83 -31.82
N LEU A 100 -29.53 -17.38 -31.82
CA LEU A 100 -29.16 -18.54 -31.00
C LEU A 100 -29.28 -18.23 -29.50
N ALA A 101 -28.80 -17.07 -29.04
CA ALA A 101 -28.90 -16.64 -27.66
C ALA A 101 -30.37 -16.49 -27.20
N ASN A 102 -31.24 -15.95 -28.06
CA ASN A 102 -32.66 -15.80 -27.74
C ASN A 102 -33.39 -17.15 -27.66
N LYS A 103 -33.06 -18.12 -28.54
CA LYS A 103 -33.63 -19.48 -28.47
C LYS A 103 -33.22 -20.20 -27.18
N LEU A 104 -31.98 -20.03 -26.74
CA LEU A 104 -31.49 -20.64 -25.49
C LEU A 104 -32.15 -20.02 -24.24
N LYS A 105 -32.47 -18.71 -24.27
CA LYS A 105 -33.21 -18.05 -23.19
C LYS A 105 -34.59 -18.68 -22.93
N LEU A 106 -35.24 -19.21 -23.97
CA LEU A 106 -36.53 -19.90 -23.86
C LEU A 106 -36.40 -21.34 -23.30
N THR A 107 -35.18 -21.89 -23.23
CA THR A 107 -34.95 -23.29 -22.82
C THR A 107 -34.52 -23.42 -21.34
N CYS A 108 -34.06 -22.33 -20.71
CA CYS A 108 -33.68 -22.28 -19.30
C CYS A 108 -34.63 -21.26 -18.57
N PRO A 109 -35.81 -21.68 -18.06
CA PRO A 109 -36.72 -20.76 -17.37
C PRO A 109 -36.10 -20.28 -16.06
N VAL A 110 -36.09 -18.96 -15.86
CA VAL A 110 -35.83 -18.32 -14.56
C VAL A 110 -37.13 -18.49 -13.76
N LYS A 111 -37.08 -19.13 -12.59
CA LYS A 111 -38.18 -19.03 -11.64
C LYS A 111 -38.26 -17.57 -11.18
N SER A 112 -39.29 -16.86 -11.62
CA SER A 112 -39.78 -15.68 -10.93
C SER A 112 -40.57 -16.13 -9.72
N ASP A 113 -40.27 -15.59 -8.54
CA ASP A 113 -41.03 -15.84 -7.32
C ASP A 113 -42.53 -15.54 -7.51
N PRO A 114 -43.42 -16.31 -6.86
CA PRO A 114 -44.85 -16.19 -7.06
C PRO A 114 -45.47 -15.18 -6.11
N GLY A 115 -46.35 -14.33 -6.66
CA GLY A 115 -47.54 -13.86 -5.95
C GLY A 115 -47.46 -12.48 -5.32
N SER A 116 -48.25 -11.57 -5.88
CA SER A 116 -48.91 -10.53 -5.09
C SER A 116 -50.24 -10.19 -5.77
N ASP A 117 -51.30 -10.67 -5.14
CA ASP A 117 -52.70 -10.22 -5.22
C ASP A 117 -53.04 -9.69 -3.80
N PRO A 118 -54.18 -9.01 -3.57
CA PRO A 118 -54.35 -7.56 -3.66
C PRO A 118 -54.41 -6.85 -2.29
N ASP A 119 -54.19 -5.52 -2.33
CA ASP A 119 -54.39 -4.43 -1.34
C ASP A 119 -54.03 -4.64 0.15
N PRO A 120 -53.10 -3.83 0.71
CA PRO A 120 -52.77 -3.88 2.13
C PRO A 120 -53.83 -3.18 2.99
N LYS A 121 -54.21 -3.87 4.08
CA LYS A 121 -54.78 -3.21 5.27
C LYS A 121 -53.70 -2.30 5.89
N PRO A 122 -54.08 -1.29 6.71
CA PRO A 122 -53.12 -0.45 7.40
C PRO A 122 -52.28 -1.31 8.37
N ASP A 123 -50.97 -1.36 8.15
CA ASP A 123 -50.05 -2.01 9.08
C ASP A 123 -49.86 -1.16 10.35
N PRO A 124 -49.65 -1.80 11.51
CA PRO A 124 -49.24 -1.13 12.75
C PRO A 124 -47.84 -0.53 12.59
N ASP A 125 -47.53 0.47 13.43
CA ASP A 125 -46.30 1.28 13.37
C ASP A 125 -45.03 0.46 13.07
N PRO A 126 -44.12 0.97 12.23
CA PRO A 126 -42.90 0.26 11.87
C PRO A 126 -42.05 0.04 13.12
N ASP A 127 -41.71 -1.22 13.38
CA ASP A 127 -40.68 -1.59 14.34
C ASP A 127 -39.41 -0.76 14.07
N PRO A 128 -38.70 -0.32 15.12
CA PRO A 128 -37.46 0.44 14.96
C PRO A 128 -36.49 -0.34 14.06
N LYS A 129 -35.95 0.35 13.04
CA LYS A 129 -34.94 -0.24 12.16
C LYS A 129 -33.80 -0.81 13.01
N PRO A 130 -33.27 -2.01 12.68
CA PRO A 130 -32.06 -2.51 13.32
C PRO A 130 -30.96 -1.45 13.21
N ASP A 131 -30.24 -1.22 14.30
CA ASP A 131 -29.05 -0.37 14.28
C ASP A 131 -28.07 -0.90 13.22
N PRO A 132 -27.42 -0.01 12.43
CA PRO A 132 -26.43 -0.45 11.45
C PRO A 132 -25.30 -1.20 12.16
N ASP A 133 -24.85 -2.29 11.55
CA ASP A 133 -23.72 -3.07 12.07
C ASP A 133 -22.48 -2.18 12.21
N PRO A 134 -21.70 -2.31 13.30
CA PRO A 134 -20.47 -1.54 13.46
C PRO A 134 -19.47 -1.87 12.34
N LEU A 135 -18.65 -0.88 11.98
CA LEU A 135 -17.54 -1.07 11.06
C LEU A 135 -16.50 -1.97 11.70
N THR A 136 -16.17 -3.07 11.01
CA THR A 136 -15.10 -3.99 11.44
C THR A 136 -14.27 -4.43 10.24
N PHE A 137 -13.01 -4.76 10.50
CA PHE A 137 -12.09 -5.34 9.53
C PHE A 137 -11.82 -6.82 9.83
N ASP A 138 -11.40 -7.57 8.82
CA ASP A 138 -10.91 -8.94 8.94
C ASP A 138 -9.57 -9.03 8.24
N PHE A 139 -8.50 -8.90 9.01
CA PHE A 139 -7.12 -9.04 8.53
C PHE A 139 -6.62 -10.49 8.60
N ARG A 140 -7.48 -11.47 8.90
CA ARG A 140 -7.02 -12.85 9.06
C ARG A 140 -6.40 -13.37 7.76
N ASN A 141 -5.18 -13.86 7.88
CA ASN A 141 -4.32 -14.33 6.78
C ASN A 141 -3.94 -13.24 5.77
N ALA A 142 -4.10 -11.97 6.12
CA ALA A 142 -3.41 -10.88 5.43
C ALA A 142 -2.00 -10.75 6.00
N SER A 143 -1.05 -10.53 5.11
CA SER A 143 0.35 -10.27 5.43
C SER A 143 0.82 -8.94 4.84
N ALA A 144 0.09 -8.46 3.82
CA ALA A 144 0.25 -7.14 3.23
C ALA A 144 -1.09 -6.48 2.97
N LEU A 145 -1.07 -5.14 2.96
CA LEU A 145 -2.22 -4.31 2.67
C LEU A 145 -1.80 -3.08 1.85
N ALA A 146 -2.70 -2.57 1.01
CA ALA A 146 -2.42 -1.41 0.18
C ALA A 146 -3.65 -0.53 -0.07
N LEU A 147 -3.41 0.75 -0.32
CA LEU A 147 -4.44 1.65 -0.84
C LEU A 147 -4.55 1.50 -2.36
N LEU A 148 -5.77 1.56 -2.87
CA LEU A 148 -6.01 1.70 -4.31
C LEU A 148 -5.89 3.18 -4.68
N SER A 149 -4.90 3.55 -5.52
CA SER A 149 -4.59 4.93 -5.95
C SER A 149 -5.76 5.69 -6.62
N GLY A 150 -6.85 5.00 -6.96
CA GLY A 150 -8.10 5.60 -7.41
C GLY A 150 -8.99 6.22 -6.32
N SER A 151 -8.71 6.00 -5.03
CA SER A 151 -9.53 6.52 -3.92
C SER A 151 -9.30 8.01 -3.63
N ALA A 152 -8.09 8.53 -3.91
CA ALA A 152 -7.71 9.90 -3.56
C ALA A 152 -8.17 10.98 -4.57
N ARG A 153 -8.50 10.60 -5.81
CA ARG A 153 -8.98 11.55 -6.85
C ARG A 153 -10.46 11.33 -7.11
N LYS A 154 -11.28 12.29 -6.66
CA LYS A 154 -12.68 12.47 -7.05
C LYS A 154 -12.93 12.02 -8.50
N GLN A 155 -13.53 10.85 -8.68
CA GLN A 155 -14.37 10.53 -9.82
C GLN A 155 -15.22 9.31 -9.47
N LYS A 156 -16.54 9.43 -9.68
CA LYS A 156 -17.41 8.27 -9.92
C LYS A 156 -16.89 7.53 -11.16
N VAL A 157 -15.87 6.71 -11.00
CA VAL A 157 -15.44 5.79 -12.05
C VAL A 157 -16.26 4.52 -11.88
N SER A 158 -17.39 4.46 -12.58
CA SER A 158 -18.07 3.19 -12.84
C SER A 158 -17.17 2.33 -13.74
N LEU A 159 -16.23 1.57 -13.17
CA LEU A 159 -15.49 0.53 -13.92
C LEU A 159 -15.38 -0.77 -13.11
N ARG A 160 -16.02 -1.80 -13.68
CA ARG A 160 -16.06 -3.20 -13.28
C ARG A 160 -14.76 -3.88 -13.69
N GLY A 161 -14.00 -4.44 -12.76
CA GLY A 161 -12.68 -5.01 -13.09
C GLY A 161 -12.17 -6.00 -12.05
N ALA A 162 -11.93 -5.56 -10.83
CA ALA A 162 -12.05 -6.29 -9.57
C ALA A 162 -13.44 -5.95 -8.98
N SER A 163 -13.89 -6.52 -7.87
CA SER A 163 -14.69 -5.63 -7.01
C SER A 163 -13.68 -4.60 -6.55
N PRO A 164 -13.74 -3.32 -6.95
CA PRO A 164 -13.04 -2.33 -6.17
C PRO A 164 -13.60 -2.51 -4.77
N SER A 165 -12.74 -2.76 -3.80
CA SER A 165 -13.18 -2.63 -2.42
C SER A 165 -13.84 -1.26 -2.31
N GLU A 166 -15.09 -1.22 -1.83
CA GLU A 166 -15.77 0.08 -1.65
C GLU A 166 -14.98 0.94 -0.65
N SER A 167 -14.18 0.27 0.19
CA SER A 167 -13.21 0.84 1.12
C SER A 167 -12.00 1.53 0.47
N GLY A 168 -11.61 1.14 -0.76
CA GLY A 168 -10.35 1.57 -1.36
C GLY A 168 -9.11 0.88 -0.77
N LEU A 169 -9.29 -0.16 0.04
CA LEU A 169 -8.24 -0.96 0.67
C LEU A 169 -8.18 -2.36 0.07
N ILE A 170 -6.99 -2.91 -0.10
CA ILE A 170 -6.81 -4.30 -0.52
C ILE A 170 -5.81 -4.98 0.40
N ALA A 171 -6.11 -6.20 0.84
CA ALA A 171 -5.25 -7.02 1.67
C ALA A 171 -4.96 -8.36 0.98
N TRP A 172 -3.78 -8.94 1.21
CA TRP A 172 -3.41 -10.25 0.66
C TRP A 172 -2.32 -10.91 1.50
N GLY A 173 -2.09 -12.21 1.26
CA GLY A 173 -1.05 -13.01 1.90
C GLY A 173 -0.60 -14.14 0.97
N GLN A 174 0.44 -14.88 1.36
CA GLN A 174 1.17 -15.84 0.50
C GLN A 174 0.26 -16.84 -0.23
N ASN A 175 -0.84 -17.29 0.41
CA ASN A 175 -1.73 -18.31 -0.12
C ASN A 175 -3.18 -17.84 -0.28
N GLN A 176 -3.40 -16.53 -0.30
CA GLN A 176 -4.72 -15.94 -0.35
C GLN A 176 -4.81 -14.91 -1.47
N SER A 177 -5.82 -15.08 -2.34
CA SER A 177 -6.18 -14.06 -3.32
C SER A 177 -6.48 -12.75 -2.62
N ALA A 178 -6.08 -11.65 -3.27
CA ALA A 178 -6.30 -10.32 -2.73
C ALA A 178 -7.80 -10.05 -2.50
N PHE A 179 -8.11 -9.42 -1.37
CA PHE A 179 -9.47 -9.25 -0.86
C PHE A 179 -9.67 -7.88 -0.21
N ASP A 180 -10.95 -7.48 -0.04
CA ASP A 180 -11.33 -6.29 0.74
C ASP A 180 -11.39 -6.70 2.21
N PRO A 181 -10.57 -6.11 3.10
CA PRO A 181 -10.56 -6.50 4.50
C PRO A 181 -11.77 -5.95 5.28
N VAL A 182 -12.67 -5.15 4.70
CA VAL A 182 -13.89 -4.73 5.42
C VAL A 182 -14.83 -5.92 5.62
N ALA A 183 -15.11 -6.27 6.88
CA ALA A 183 -15.89 -7.43 7.28
C ALA A 183 -17.37 -7.10 7.52
N SER A 184 -17.65 -5.99 8.20
CA SER A 184 -19.01 -5.47 8.45
C SER A 184 -19.04 -3.94 8.51
N GLY A 185 -20.25 -3.38 8.52
CA GLY A 185 -20.48 -1.94 8.56
C GLY A 185 -20.16 -1.24 7.24
N GLU A 186 -20.39 0.07 7.22
CA GLU A 186 -20.10 0.91 6.06
C GLU A 186 -19.02 1.93 6.45
N LEU A 187 -17.97 2.03 5.62
CA LEU A 187 -17.04 3.15 5.72
C LEU A 187 -17.74 4.43 5.26
N ASP A 188 -17.45 5.54 5.94
CA ASP A 188 -17.85 6.88 5.52
C ASP A 188 -16.95 7.35 4.36
N GLY A 189 -17.04 6.67 3.22
CA GLY A 189 -16.21 6.90 2.05
C GLY A 189 -15.03 5.95 1.95
N SER A 190 -13.97 6.40 1.27
CA SER A 190 -12.80 5.59 0.96
C SER A 190 -11.63 5.96 1.86
N ILE A 191 -10.81 4.98 2.25
CA ILE A 191 -9.57 5.25 2.96
C ILE A 191 -8.61 6.01 2.03
N MET A 192 -8.06 7.10 2.55
CA MET A 192 -7.16 7.99 1.81
C MET A 192 -5.72 7.89 2.29
N LEU A 193 -5.54 7.68 3.59
CA LEU A 193 -4.25 7.71 4.28
C LEU A 193 -4.29 6.65 5.36
N MET A 194 -3.17 5.98 5.56
CA MET A 194 -3.03 4.98 6.62
C MET A 194 -1.61 4.90 7.13
N ALA A 195 -1.47 4.43 8.36
CA ALA A 195 -0.21 4.06 8.99
C ALA A 195 -0.44 2.76 9.77
N LEU A 196 0.60 1.94 9.87
CA LEU A 196 0.60 0.76 10.74
C LEU A 196 1.34 1.11 12.03
N ALA A 197 0.69 0.80 13.15
CA ALA A 197 1.33 0.83 14.46
C ALA A 197 2.23 -0.41 14.65
N PRO A 198 3.16 -0.40 15.63
CA PRO A 198 4.07 -1.53 15.89
C PRO A 198 3.35 -2.85 16.22
N ASP A 199 2.13 -2.76 16.76
CA ASP A 199 1.22 -3.86 17.08
C ASP A 199 0.34 -4.28 15.89
N ASN A 200 0.66 -3.84 14.67
CA ASN A 200 -0.07 -4.08 13.42
C ASN A 200 -1.42 -3.37 13.30
N ASP A 201 -1.83 -2.56 14.29
CA ASP A 201 -3.09 -1.82 14.21
C ASP A 201 -3.06 -0.80 13.06
N LEU A 202 -4.19 -0.71 12.37
CA LEU A 202 -4.35 0.20 11.24
C LEU A 202 -4.89 1.54 11.72
N ILE A 203 -4.06 2.58 11.63
CA ILE A 203 -4.50 3.97 11.78
C ILE A 203 -4.88 4.50 10.40
N PHE A 204 -6.07 5.07 10.25
CA PHE A 204 -6.53 5.53 8.94
C PHE A 204 -7.47 6.74 8.96
N VAL A 205 -7.50 7.42 7.82
CA VAL A 205 -8.37 8.56 7.52
C VAL A 205 -9.23 8.26 6.31
N THR A 206 -10.54 8.52 6.41
CA THR A 206 -11.50 8.33 5.33
C THR A 206 -11.74 9.62 4.54
N SER A 207 -12.28 9.51 3.32
CA SER A 207 -12.57 10.67 2.50
C SER A 207 -13.74 11.52 3.03
N ALA A 208 -14.67 10.97 3.83
CA ALA A 208 -15.65 11.81 4.51
C ALA A 208 -15.04 12.58 5.70
N ALA A 209 -13.96 12.09 6.31
CA ALA A 209 -13.20 12.89 7.28
C ALA A 209 -12.75 14.22 6.67
N LEU A 210 -12.53 14.28 5.35
CA LEU A 210 -12.25 15.50 4.61
C LEU A 210 -13.44 16.46 4.42
N THR A 211 -14.60 16.15 5.00
CA THR A 211 -15.79 17.01 4.98
C THR A 211 -16.16 17.41 6.40
N SER A 212 -16.75 18.58 6.61
CA SER A 212 -17.01 19.14 7.96
C SER A 212 -18.00 18.34 8.83
N ASN A 213 -18.63 17.28 8.32
CA ASN A 213 -19.83 16.69 8.93
C ASN A 213 -19.63 15.31 9.56
N THR A 214 -18.42 14.75 9.57
CA THR A 214 -18.16 13.48 10.29
C THR A 214 -17.79 13.75 11.74
N SER A 215 -18.31 12.93 12.66
CA SER A 215 -17.97 12.97 14.08
C SER A 215 -16.55 12.47 14.38
N CYS A 216 -15.97 11.71 13.46
CA CYS A 216 -14.61 11.20 13.56
C CYS A 216 -13.77 11.55 12.32
N LYS A 217 -12.46 11.72 12.54
CA LYS A 217 -11.47 12.15 11.56
C LYS A 217 -10.27 11.21 11.46
N LEU A 218 -9.92 10.57 12.56
CA LEU A 218 -8.86 9.57 12.62
C LEU A 218 -9.40 8.34 13.34
N TYR A 219 -9.25 7.19 12.69
CA TYR A 219 -9.72 5.90 13.18
C TYR A 219 -8.52 5.00 13.47
N ARG A 220 -8.70 4.08 14.41
CA ARG A 220 -7.81 2.95 14.67
C ARG A 220 -8.63 1.68 14.53
N ALA A 221 -8.15 0.73 13.72
CA ALA A 221 -8.69 -0.62 13.65
C ALA A 221 -7.70 -1.58 14.32
N ASP A 222 -8.20 -2.33 15.29
CA ASP A 222 -7.45 -3.39 15.97
C ASP A 222 -7.14 -4.52 14.96
N PHE A 223 -5.89 -4.97 14.92
CA PHE A 223 -5.46 -6.00 13.98
C PHE A 223 -6.11 -7.37 14.25
N GLU A 224 -6.27 -7.73 15.53
CA GLU A 224 -6.71 -9.06 15.96
C GLU A 224 -8.24 -9.18 15.96
N THR A 225 -8.94 -8.18 16.50
CA THR A 225 -10.40 -8.16 16.60
C THR A 225 -11.07 -7.54 15.39
N GLY A 226 -10.37 -6.63 14.69
CA GLY A 226 -10.93 -5.85 13.60
C GLY A 226 -11.81 -4.67 14.05
N ASP A 227 -11.96 -4.45 15.35
CA ASP A 227 -12.82 -3.42 15.90
C ASP A 227 -12.25 -2.03 15.58
N VAL A 228 -13.14 -1.11 15.19
CA VAL A 228 -12.76 0.26 14.84
C VAL A 228 -13.18 1.24 15.93
N VAL A 229 -12.21 2.00 16.42
CA VAL A 229 -12.43 3.09 17.38
C VAL A 229 -12.08 4.44 16.76
N CYS A 230 -12.84 5.46 17.16
CA CYS A 230 -12.52 6.83 16.81
C CYS A 230 -11.47 7.38 17.76
N ILE A 231 -10.29 7.71 17.23
CA ILE A 231 -9.19 8.26 18.05
C ILE A 231 -9.03 9.78 17.90
N SER A 232 -9.68 10.41 16.91
CA SER A 232 -9.76 11.87 16.87
C SER A 232 -10.99 12.35 16.13
N ALA A 233 -11.75 13.26 16.75
CA ALA A 233 -12.81 14.03 16.09
C ALA A 233 -12.26 15.26 15.35
N GLN A 234 -10.98 15.54 15.51
CA GLN A 234 -10.37 16.73 14.96
C GLN A 234 -9.49 16.44 13.76
N TRP A 235 -9.27 17.48 12.95
CA TRP A 235 -8.58 17.35 11.69
C TRP A 235 -7.11 17.05 11.86
N LEU A 236 -6.61 16.06 11.15
CA LEU A 236 -5.18 15.82 11.04
C LEU A 236 -4.53 16.90 10.18
N THR A 237 -3.55 17.61 10.74
CA THR A 237 -2.81 18.66 10.02
C THR A 237 -1.82 18.03 9.04
N TYR A 238 -1.15 16.97 9.47
CA TYR A 238 -0.09 16.27 8.73
C TYR A 238 -0.33 14.76 8.78
N PRO A 239 -1.09 14.20 7.84
CA PRO A 239 -1.54 12.82 7.93
C PRO A 239 -0.46 11.76 7.75
N ASP A 240 0.66 12.14 7.13
CA ASP A 240 1.88 11.36 6.97
C ASP A 240 2.78 11.38 8.22
N GLN A 241 2.41 12.14 9.25
CA GLN A 241 3.19 12.31 10.48
C GLN A 241 2.52 11.69 11.70
N VAL A 242 1.95 10.50 11.56
CA VAL A 242 1.65 9.67 12.74
C VAL A 242 2.96 9.01 13.18
N ARG A 243 3.27 9.09 14.48
CA ARG A 243 4.42 8.43 15.10
C ARG A 243 3.95 7.55 16.24
N PHE A 244 4.72 6.52 16.57
CA PHE A 244 4.37 5.56 17.61
C PHE A 244 5.49 5.43 18.63
N ASP A 245 5.12 5.20 19.89
CA ASP A 245 6.03 4.68 20.92
C ASP A 245 5.94 3.15 21.00
N ASP A 246 6.81 2.51 21.80
CA ASP A 246 6.83 1.04 21.94
C ASP A 246 5.55 0.48 22.59
N ALA A 247 4.78 1.33 23.29
CA ALA A 247 3.50 0.97 23.86
C ALA A 247 2.35 1.07 22.84
N GLY A 248 2.65 1.36 21.56
CA GLY A 248 1.65 1.48 20.50
C GLY A 248 0.83 2.77 20.57
N ASN A 249 1.23 3.76 21.38
CA ASN A 249 0.51 5.03 21.43
C ASN A 249 0.77 5.82 20.15
N ALA A 250 -0.29 6.31 19.51
CA ALA A 250 -0.21 7.12 18.31
C ALA A 250 -0.08 8.61 18.68
N TYR A 251 0.92 9.28 18.10
CA TYR A 251 1.17 10.70 18.24
C TYR A 251 0.94 11.40 16.90
N PHE A 252 0.21 12.52 16.90
CA PHE A 252 -0.14 13.22 15.68
C PHE A 252 -0.48 14.70 15.91
N TRP A 253 -0.22 15.51 14.88
CA TRP A 253 -0.66 16.90 14.85
C TRP A 253 -2.13 17.00 14.41
N GLY A 254 -2.93 17.69 15.21
CA GLY A 254 -4.31 18.01 14.89
C GLY A 254 -4.60 19.51 14.89
N THR A 255 -5.60 19.93 14.12
CA THR A 255 -6.13 21.30 14.07
C THR A 255 -7.59 21.30 14.50
N GLY A 256 -7.92 22.11 15.51
CA GLY A 256 -9.29 22.39 15.90
C GLY A 256 -9.79 23.72 15.34
N PHE A 257 -11.06 23.76 14.94
CA PHE A 257 -11.65 24.89 14.21
C PHE A 257 -12.69 25.70 15.01
N GLY A 258 -12.85 25.46 16.31
CA GLY A 258 -13.82 26.21 17.12
C GLY A 258 -13.68 26.06 18.63
N GLY A 259 -14.24 27.01 19.38
CA GLY A 259 -14.31 26.99 20.84
C GLY A 259 -12.95 27.19 21.53
N SER A 260 -12.76 26.51 22.66
CA SER A 260 -11.50 26.42 23.41
C SER A 260 -10.39 25.70 22.65
N ASP A 261 -10.74 24.95 21.60
CA ASP A 261 -9.87 24.03 20.89
C ASP A 261 -9.37 24.63 19.55
N TYR A 262 -9.49 25.95 19.38
CA TYR A 262 -9.03 26.65 18.19
C TYR A 262 -7.49 26.70 18.15
N GLY A 263 -6.90 26.04 17.15
CA GLY A 263 -5.45 26.03 16.95
C GLY A 263 -4.92 24.64 16.58
N THR A 264 -3.60 24.55 16.50
CA THR A 264 -2.88 23.29 16.28
C THR A 264 -2.39 22.75 17.62
N TYR A 265 -2.42 21.43 17.79
CA TYR A 265 -1.95 20.73 18.99
C TYR A 265 -1.34 19.39 18.60
N LEU A 266 -0.46 18.88 19.46
CA LEU A 266 0.09 17.54 19.35
C LEU A 266 -0.66 16.64 20.32
N LYS A 267 -1.29 15.58 19.83
CA LYS A 267 -2.01 14.59 20.65
C LYS A 267 -1.24 13.29 20.79
N LYS A 268 -1.58 12.58 21.86
CA LYS A 268 -1.29 11.17 22.09
C LYS A 268 -2.63 10.43 22.18
N SER A 269 -2.75 9.31 21.47
CA SER A 269 -3.85 8.35 21.59
C SER A 269 -3.30 7.00 22.02
N THR A 270 -3.91 6.36 23.02
CA THR A 270 -3.60 4.98 23.39
C THR A 270 -4.22 3.98 22.40
N PRO A 271 -3.84 2.70 22.45
CA PRO A 271 -4.51 1.63 21.71
C PRO A 271 -6.02 1.53 21.98
N GLU A 272 -6.44 1.79 23.20
CA GLU A 272 -7.85 1.79 23.60
C GLU A 272 -8.63 3.02 23.08
N GLY A 273 -7.95 3.98 22.46
CA GLY A 273 -8.52 5.19 21.90
C GLY A 273 -8.63 6.36 22.88
N ASP A 274 -8.03 6.26 24.07
CA ASP A 274 -7.96 7.37 25.02
C ASP A 274 -7.01 8.44 24.48
N THR A 275 -7.47 9.69 24.39
CA THR A 275 -6.69 10.79 23.83
C THR A 275 -6.37 11.89 24.82
N SER A 276 -5.15 12.42 24.73
CA SER A 276 -4.66 13.51 25.57
C SER A 276 -3.77 14.47 24.78
N ASP A 277 -3.70 15.72 25.23
CA ASP A 277 -2.81 16.72 24.65
C ASP A 277 -1.39 16.53 25.20
N VAL A 278 -0.41 16.44 24.30
CA VAL A 278 1.02 16.33 24.63
C VAL A 278 1.63 17.70 24.86
N ILE A 279 1.16 18.69 24.10
CA ILE A 279 1.56 20.09 24.23
C ILE A 279 0.29 20.91 24.39
N ASP A 280 0.24 21.75 25.42
CA ASP A 280 -0.84 22.71 25.63
C ASP A 280 -0.99 23.62 24.38
N PRO A 281 -2.20 23.80 23.82
CA PRO A 281 -2.43 24.70 22.69
C PRO A 281 -1.87 26.12 22.85
N ALA A 282 -1.81 26.65 24.08
CA ALA A 282 -1.21 27.95 24.38
C ALA A 282 0.32 27.96 24.18
N VAL A 283 0.98 26.84 24.47
CA VAL A 283 2.40 26.63 24.20
C VAL A 283 2.63 26.55 22.70
N VAL A 284 1.80 25.80 21.97
CA VAL A 284 1.84 25.74 20.50
C VAL A 284 1.63 27.13 19.89
N ALA A 285 0.68 27.91 20.38
CA ALA A 285 0.45 29.29 19.92
C ALA A 285 1.64 30.22 20.16
N ASN A 286 2.44 30.01 21.22
CA ASN A 286 3.67 30.76 21.45
C ASN A 286 4.82 30.28 20.56
N ILE A 287 4.92 28.98 20.33
CA ILE A 287 5.82 28.38 19.34
C ILE A 287 5.52 28.97 17.95
N ALA A 288 4.25 29.17 17.60
CA ALA A 288 3.82 29.73 16.30
C ALA A 288 4.37 31.11 16.03
N LYS A 289 4.45 31.95 17.06
CA LYS A 289 4.96 33.32 16.96
C LYS A 289 6.45 33.35 16.63
N THR A 290 7.17 32.25 16.84
CA THR A 290 8.60 32.14 16.51
C THR A 290 8.83 31.68 15.08
N LEU A 291 7.80 31.25 14.37
CA LEU A 291 7.89 30.90 12.94
C LEU A 291 7.80 32.17 12.08
N PRO A 292 8.67 32.32 11.06
CA PRO A 292 8.59 33.45 10.15
C PRO A 292 7.30 33.40 9.32
N SER A 293 6.38 34.33 9.59
CA SER A 293 5.22 34.69 8.74
C SER A 293 4.19 33.60 8.39
N THR A 294 4.28 32.40 8.95
CA THR A 294 3.35 31.29 8.70
C THR A 294 2.63 30.89 9.98
N SER A 295 1.32 30.63 9.87
CA SER A 295 0.57 30.05 10.98
C SER A 295 1.00 28.58 11.18
N ILE A 296 0.95 28.03 12.40
CA ILE A 296 1.30 26.61 12.62
C ILE A 296 0.37 25.66 11.85
N GLY A 297 -0.85 26.10 11.50
CA GLY A 297 -1.72 25.33 10.60
C GLY A 297 -1.18 25.22 9.17
N GLU A 298 -0.16 25.99 8.80
CA GLU A 298 0.48 26.04 7.48
C GLU A 298 1.95 25.56 7.51
N ALA A 299 2.61 25.59 8.66
CA ALA A 299 4.03 25.24 8.80
C ALA A 299 4.21 23.83 9.37
N LEU A 300 4.71 22.90 8.54
CA LEU A 300 5.08 21.54 8.93
C LEU A 300 6.06 21.59 10.12
N VAL A 301 5.69 21.00 11.26
CA VAL A 301 6.58 20.85 12.42
C VAL A 301 7.03 19.39 12.51
N PRO A 302 8.26 19.06 12.05
CA PRO A 302 8.80 17.72 12.19
C PRO A 302 8.87 17.32 13.66
N PHE A 303 8.52 16.07 13.93
CA PHE A 303 8.67 15.49 15.25
C PHE A 303 8.99 14.01 15.19
N GLU A 304 9.64 13.53 16.25
CA GLU A 304 9.91 12.12 16.49
C GLU A 304 9.51 11.77 17.92
N VAL A 305 9.13 10.50 18.11
CA VAL A 305 8.70 9.96 19.40
C VAL A 305 9.65 8.84 19.77
N SER A 306 10.21 8.91 20.97
CA SER A 306 11.10 7.86 21.46
C SER A 306 10.30 6.62 21.89
N PRO A 307 10.98 5.47 22.01
CA PRO A 307 10.41 4.25 22.59
C PRO A 307 9.70 4.45 23.94
N ASN A 308 10.22 5.33 24.79
CA ASN A 308 9.63 5.66 26.11
C ASN A 308 8.62 6.83 26.08
N GLY A 309 8.25 7.34 24.90
CA GLY A 309 7.24 8.38 24.72
C GLY A 309 7.72 9.82 24.89
N ASP A 310 9.03 10.07 24.97
CA ASP A 310 9.60 11.41 24.85
C ASP A 310 9.35 11.93 23.44
N VAL A 311 8.93 13.19 23.34
CA VAL A 311 8.62 13.83 22.08
C VAL A 311 9.67 14.88 21.77
N LEU A 312 10.28 14.80 20.60
CA LEU A 312 11.20 15.81 20.09
C LEU A 312 10.60 16.51 18.88
N ILE A 313 10.72 17.83 18.86
CA ILE A 313 10.22 18.70 17.79
C ILE A 313 11.33 19.64 17.31
N VAL A 314 11.30 20.00 16.04
CA VAL A 314 12.18 21.04 15.48
C VAL A 314 11.36 22.30 15.26
N VAL A 315 11.56 23.32 16.11
CA VAL A 315 10.87 24.61 15.94
C VAL A 315 11.72 25.81 16.32
N GLY A 316 11.67 26.82 15.45
CA GLY A 316 12.43 28.05 15.56
C GLY A 316 13.93 27.77 15.44
N GLU A 317 14.30 26.92 14.49
CA GLU A 317 15.68 26.48 14.20
C GLU A 317 16.37 25.82 15.41
N LYS A 318 15.59 25.14 16.25
CA LYS A 318 16.07 24.46 17.47
C LYS A 318 15.41 23.11 17.64
N LEU A 319 16.20 22.13 18.03
CA LEU A 319 15.68 20.88 18.56
C LEU A 319 15.18 21.08 19.98
N ARG A 320 13.95 20.67 20.23
CA ARG A 320 13.31 20.77 21.53
C ARG A 320 12.72 19.43 21.94
N ARG A 321 12.86 19.09 23.21
CA ARG A 321 12.11 17.99 23.84
C ARG A 321 10.90 18.56 24.55
N ILE A 322 9.78 17.88 24.45
CA ILE A 322 8.58 18.15 25.25
C ILE A 322 8.68 17.36 26.55
N LYS A 323 8.67 18.07 27.67
CA LYS A 323 8.63 17.47 29.01
C LYS A 323 7.25 16.88 29.29
N SER A 324 7.17 16.04 30.32
CA SER A 324 5.90 15.44 30.78
C SER A 324 4.85 16.45 31.22
N ASP A 325 5.25 17.68 31.56
CA ASP A 325 4.36 18.80 31.87
C ASP A 325 3.92 19.60 30.62
N GLY A 326 4.28 19.14 29.42
CA GLY A 326 3.99 19.77 28.13
C GLY A 326 4.92 20.94 27.76
N THR A 327 5.90 21.27 28.61
CA THR A 327 6.80 22.40 28.34
C THR A 327 7.96 22.02 27.39
N PRO A 328 8.31 22.88 26.42
CA PRO A 328 9.42 22.63 25.51
C PRO A 328 10.76 23.04 26.13
N GLU A 329 11.73 22.15 26.11
CA GLU A 329 13.11 22.38 26.51
C GLU A 329 14.04 22.30 25.30
N VAL A 330 14.95 23.27 25.15
CA VAL A 330 15.94 23.24 24.06
C VAL A 330 16.98 22.16 24.37
N VAL A 331 17.07 21.18 23.49
CA VAL A 331 18.06 20.08 23.52
C VAL A 331 19.26 20.41 22.63
N TRP A 332 19.02 21.15 21.53
CA TRP A 332 20.06 21.62 20.63
C TRP A 332 19.75 23.03 20.13
N PRO A 333 20.72 23.96 20.13
CA PRO A 333 20.47 25.35 19.79
C PRO A 333 20.44 25.64 18.29
N ASN A 334 20.72 24.65 17.43
CA ASN A 334 20.80 24.80 15.98
C ASN A 334 19.72 23.99 15.26
N ASP A 335 19.51 24.35 14.00
CA ASP A 335 18.60 23.62 13.11
C ASP A 335 19.04 22.17 12.93
N THR A 336 18.06 21.28 12.82
CA THR A 336 18.25 19.83 12.92
C THR A 336 17.28 19.10 12.03
N GLU A 337 17.77 18.09 11.31
CA GLU A 337 16.96 17.10 10.63
C GLU A 337 16.84 15.87 11.55
N LEU A 338 15.60 15.40 11.76
CA LEU A 338 15.32 14.20 12.55
C LEU A 338 15.39 12.97 11.64
N CYS A 339 16.18 11.96 12.04
CA CYS A 339 16.40 10.75 11.25
C CYS A 339 15.68 9.50 11.79
N GLY A 340 14.82 9.68 12.79
CA GLY A 340 14.11 8.60 13.46
C GLY A 340 14.91 7.93 14.58
N PHE A 341 14.19 7.16 15.40
CA PHE A 341 14.75 6.35 16.47
C PHE A 341 15.19 4.98 15.97
N HIS A 342 16.42 4.62 16.27
CA HIS A 342 17.02 3.32 15.95
C HIS A 342 17.93 2.89 17.10
N ASP A 343 17.92 1.60 17.45
CA ASP A 343 18.72 1.06 18.58
C ASP A 343 18.57 1.89 19.88
N GLY A 344 17.33 2.31 20.18
CA GLY A 344 17.02 3.12 21.37
C GLY A 344 17.52 4.57 21.36
N LYS A 345 18.09 5.05 20.26
CA LYS A 345 18.59 6.42 20.10
C LYS A 345 17.95 7.13 18.92
N LEU A 346 17.74 8.44 19.04
CA LEU A 346 17.38 9.27 17.89
C LEU A 346 18.65 9.71 17.19
N PHE A 347 18.69 9.54 15.87
CA PHE A 347 19.75 10.11 15.05
C PHE A 347 19.28 11.46 14.52
N VAL A 348 20.16 12.46 14.54
CA VAL A 348 19.87 13.78 14.00
C VAL A 348 21.04 14.30 13.18
N VAL A 349 20.74 15.02 12.10
CA VAL A 349 21.75 15.75 11.33
C VAL A 349 21.68 17.22 11.70
N SER A 350 22.80 17.81 12.10
CA SER A 350 22.91 19.25 12.37
C SER A 350 24.24 19.77 11.87
N GLN A 351 24.22 20.89 11.15
CA GLN A 351 25.43 21.59 10.69
C GLN A 351 26.45 20.68 9.95
N GLY A 352 25.96 19.70 9.20
CA GLY A 352 26.81 18.74 8.46
C GLY A 352 27.49 17.70 9.35
N GLN A 353 26.93 17.40 10.52
CA GLN A 353 27.35 16.35 11.44
C GLN A 353 26.15 15.47 11.83
N ILE A 354 26.40 14.21 12.16
CA ILE A 354 25.39 13.30 12.74
C ILE A 354 25.63 13.26 14.24
N PHE A 355 24.59 13.54 15.00
CA PHE A 355 24.53 13.36 16.45
C PHE A 355 23.55 12.26 16.79
N THR A 356 23.71 11.70 17.98
CA THR A 356 22.69 10.86 18.60
C THR A 356 22.04 11.58 19.76
N TYR A 357 20.81 11.22 20.08
CA TYR A 357 20.09 11.65 21.26
C TYR A 357 19.61 10.43 22.01
N THR A 358 20.03 10.32 23.27
CA THR A 358 19.53 9.30 24.19
C THR A 358 18.22 9.82 24.84
N PRO A 359 17.11 9.05 24.80
CA PRO A 359 15.88 9.44 25.48
C PRO A 359 16.10 9.85 26.94
N GLY A 360 15.42 10.89 27.38
CA GLY A 360 15.58 11.48 28.72
C GLY A 360 16.73 12.47 28.85
N ALA A 361 17.65 12.59 27.88
CA ALA A 361 18.76 13.53 27.95
C ALA A 361 18.32 15.00 27.82
N ALA A 362 19.10 15.91 28.41
CA ALA A 362 18.88 17.35 28.29
C ALA A 362 19.58 17.99 27.08
N SER A 363 20.45 17.23 26.40
CA SER A 363 21.23 17.65 25.24
C SER A 363 21.45 16.47 24.29
N LEU A 364 21.94 16.75 23.08
CA LEU A 364 22.50 15.71 22.20
C LEU A 364 23.72 15.05 22.84
N ASP A 365 24.03 13.83 22.40
CA ASP A 365 25.25 13.12 22.77
C ASP A 365 26.45 13.84 22.12
N GLU A 366 27.42 14.27 22.94
CA GLU A 366 28.66 14.91 22.49
C GLU A 366 29.89 14.04 22.79
N PRO A 367 30.90 14.02 21.91
CA PRO A 367 30.96 14.72 20.63
C PRO A 367 30.04 14.09 19.56
N ALA A 368 29.86 14.77 18.42
CA ALA A 368 29.10 14.22 17.29
C ALA A 368 29.58 12.80 16.93
N TRP A 369 28.65 11.95 16.48
CA TRP A 369 28.97 10.60 16.03
C TRP A 369 29.82 10.63 14.76
N ILE A 370 29.34 11.32 13.72
CA ILE A 370 30.07 11.54 12.46
C ILE A 370 30.19 13.04 12.19
N GLY A 371 31.38 13.50 11.80
CA GLY A 371 31.59 14.88 11.42
C GLY A 371 32.83 15.09 10.55
N PRO A 372 33.06 16.31 10.03
CA PRO A 372 34.18 16.57 9.17
C PRO A 372 35.52 16.44 9.93
N PRO A 373 36.64 16.21 9.21
CA PRO A 373 37.97 16.13 9.83
C PRO A 373 38.25 17.35 10.72
N GLY A 374 38.72 17.11 11.95
CA GLY A 374 39.04 18.16 12.92
C GLY A 374 37.85 18.73 13.69
N SER A 375 36.62 18.24 13.46
CA SER A 375 35.43 18.68 14.22
C SER A 375 35.32 18.12 15.64
N GLY A 376 36.18 17.15 15.99
CA GLY A 376 36.12 16.44 17.28
C GLY A 376 35.09 15.32 17.34
N ALA A 377 34.40 15.02 16.22
CA ALA A 377 33.50 13.88 16.10
C ALA A 377 34.21 12.54 16.36
N THR A 378 33.45 11.54 16.79
CA THR A 378 33.94 10.18 17.05
C THR A 378 34.48 9.53 15.77
N HIS A 379 33.79 9.78 14.65
CA HIS A 379 34.16 9.32 13.32
C HIS A 379 34.28 10.49 12.34
N SER A 380 35.28 10.41 11.46
CA SER A 380 35.47 11.38 10.38
C SER A 380 34.62 11.03 9.16
N THR A 381 34.07 12.03 8.48
CA THR A 381 33.39 11.84 7.17
C THR A 381 34.30 11.19 6.12
N THR A 382 35.62 11.33 6.25
CA THR A 382 36.60 10.69 5.36
C THR A 382 36.69 9.17 5.56
N GLU A 383 36.24 8.62 6.68
CA GLU A 383 36.16 7.15 6.88
C GLU A 383 35.09 6.51 5.99
N ILE A 384 34.16 7.33 5.49
CA ILE A 384 33.00 6.92 4.68
C ILE A 384 33.25 7.16 3.19
N SER A 385 34.01 8.21 2.86
CA SER A 385 34.22 8.65 1.48
C SER A 385 35.68 9.00 1.26
N ASP A 386 36.39 8.13 0.55
CA ASP A 386 37.72 8.42 0.07
C ASP A 386 37.63 9.34 -1.15
N GLY A 387 38.00 10.60 -0.93
CA GLY A 387 38.00 11.64 -1.95
C GLY A 387 36.68 12.37 -2.02
N TRP A 388 36.65 13.56 -1.40
CA TRP A 388 36.22 14.85 -1.97
C TRP A 388 35.89 15.81 -0.82
N ILE A 389 36.49 17.00 -0.88
CA ILE A 389 36.44 18.03 0.17
C ILE A 389 35.09 18.80 0.17
N PHE A 390 34.12 18.47 -0.70
CA PHE A 390 32.98 19.37 -0.95
C PHE A 390 31.58 18.76 -1.15
N SER A 391 31.37 17.44 -1.22
CA SER A 391 30.04 16.92 -1.63
C SER A 391 29.35 15.95 -0.68
N TRP A 392 30.05 15.33 0.28
CA TRP A 392 29.36 14.47 1.25
C TRP A 392 28.89 15.29 2.45
N THR A 393 27.60 15.60 2.46
CA THR A 393 26.88 16.03 3.66
C THR A 393 26.31 14.76 4.29
N PRO A 394 26.58 14.49 5.59
CA PRO A 394 25.96 13.35 6.24
C PRO A 394 24.44 13.46 6.10
N THR A 395 23.81 12.38 5.65
CA THR A 395 22.36 12.26 5.54
C THR A 395 21.83 11.29 6.57
N CYS A 396 20.54 11.35 6.85
CA CYS A 396 19.89 10.33 7.67
C CYS A 396 20.13 8.92 7.13
N PRO A 397 20.30 7.90 8.02
CA PRO A 397 20.31 6.50 7.62
C PRO A 397 19.05 6.17 6.81
N SER A 398 19.24 5.32 5.80
CA SER A 398 18.19 4.90 4.88
C SER A 398 17.51 3.59 5.31
N ALA A 399 18.19 2.78 6.12
CA ALA A 399 17.69 1.50 6.63
C ALA A 399 18.27 1.18 8.01
N ALA A 400 17.50 0.46 8.82
CA ALA A 400 17.91 -0.07 10.12
C ALA A 400 17.69 -1.59 10.16
N LEU A 401 18.77 -2.35 10.27
CA LEU A 401 18.75 -3.81 10.25
C LEU A 401 18.36 -4.39 11.62
N GLY A 402 17.89 -5.63 11.63
CA GLY A 402 17.47 -6.31 12.87
C GLY A 402 18.60 -6.58 13.88
N ASP A 403 19.86 -6.46 13.45
CA ASP A 403 21.04 -6.53 14.31
C ASP A 403 21.48 -5.16 14.88
N GLY A 404 20.72 -4.10 14.59
CA GLY A 404 20.97 -2.73 15.02
C GLY A 404 21.85 -1.92 14.06
N ALA A 405 22.33 -2.51 12.96
CA ALA A 405 23.15 -1.77 12.00
C ALA A 405 22.32 -0.74 11.21
N LEU A 406 22.84 0.49 11.11
CA LEU A 406 22.19 1.57 10.36
C LEU A 406 22.92 1.81 9.06
N ILE A 407 22.22 1.63 7.95
CA ILE A 407 22.80 1.69 6.62
C ILE A 407 22.29 2.94 5.89
N GLY A 408 23.23 3.72 5.35
CA GLY A 408 22.98 4.83 4.45
C GLY A 408 23.37 4.50 3.02
N THR A 409 22.86 5.30 2.09
CA THR A 409 23.29 5.27 0.69
C THR A 409 24.32 6.38 0.46
N GLN A 410 25.32 6.08 -0.36
CA GLN A 410 26.31 7.03 -0.81
C GLN A 410 26.27 7.08 -2.33
N THR A 411 26.14 8.28 -2.90
CA THR A 411 26.30 8.47 -4.35
C THR A 411 27.63 9.17 -4.60
N VAL A 412 28.52 8.51 -5.32
CA VAL A 412 29.80 9.08 -5.75
C VAL A 412 29.66 9.48 -7.21
N SER A 413 29.65 10.78 -7.48
CA SER A 413 29.71 11.30 -8.84
C SER A 413 31.17 11.46 -9.28
N GLY A 414 31.58 10.65 -10.25
CA GLY A 414 32.84 10.76 -10.96
C GLY A 414 32.66 11.48 -12.30
N SER A 415 33.75 12.05 -12.81
CA SER A 415 33.84 12.46 -14.22
C SER A 415 34.85 11.54 -14.90
N ASP A 416 34.36 10.57 -15.66
CA ASP A 416 35.23 9.79 -16.55
C ASP A 416 35.45 10.61 -17.85
N PRO A 417 36.71 10.92 -18.23
CA PRO A 417 37.01 11.68 -19.45
C PRO A 417 36.51 11.04 -20.75
N LEU A 418 36.26 9.73 -20.76
CA LEU A 418 35.81 8.95 -21.92
C LEU A 418 34.33 8.59 -21.87
N LEU A 419 33.75 8.41 -20.68
CA LEU A 419 32.36 7.96 -20.48
C LEU A 419 31.40 9.06 -20.01
N GLY A 420 31.90 10.26 -19.67
CA GLY A 420 31.10 11.35 -19.14
C GLY A 420 30.89 11.24 -17.62
N PRO A 421 29.91 11.97 -17.05
CA PRO A 421 29.62 11.86 -15.62
C PRO A 421 29.13 10.45 -15.30
N THR A 422 29.86 9.73 -14.46
CA THR A 422 29.47 8.43 -13.92
C THR A 422 29.02 8.63 -12.48
N SER A 423 27.94 7.98 -12.07
CA SER A 423 27.54 7.96 -10.66
C SER A 423 27.53 6.53 -10.17
N THR A 424 28.25 6.29 -9.08
CA THR A 424 28.28 4.99 -8.41
C THR A 424 27.45 5.09 -7.14
N LEU A 425 26.49 4.19 -6.99
CA LEU A 425 25.80 3.97 -5.73
C LEU A 425 26.63 3.02 -4.87
N GLY A 426 26.87 3.39 -3.63
CA GLY A 426 27.43 2.52 -2.62
C GLY A 426 26.59 2.50 -1.35
N LEU A 427 26.81 1.47 -0.53
CA LEU A 427 26.24 1.38 0.82
C LEU A 427 27.29 1.70 1.88
N VAL A 428 26.83 2.32 2.96
CA VAL A 428 27.66 2.71 4.10
C VAL A 428 26.96 2.28 5.37
N GLU A 429 27.68 1.58 6.25
CA GLU A 429 27.26 1.40 7.62
C GLU A 429 27.63 2.66 8.41
N ILE A 430 26.61 3.30 8.98
CA ILE A 430 26.70 4.50 9.80
C ILE A 430 26.87 4.10 11.28
N TYR A 431 26.28 2.99 11.70
CA TYR A 431 26.32 2.49 13.08
C TYR A 431 26.21 0.96 13.07
N PRO A 432 26.85 0.22 14.01
CA PRO A 432 27.71 0.72 15.10
C PRO A 432 29.13 1.08 14.66
N ALA A 433 29.58 0.62 13.49
CA ALA A 433 30.90 0.94 12.97
C ALA A 433 30.79 1.67 11.64
N VAL A 434 31.40 2.85 11.57
CA VAL A 434 31.44 3.63 10.33
C VAL A 434 32.34 2.93 9.32
N LYS A 435 31.76 2.36 8.26
CA LYS A 435 32.51 1.71 7.17
C LYS A 435 31.73 1.69 5.86
N ARG A 436 32.47 1.64 4.76
CA ARG A 436 31.91 1.34 3.45
C ARG A 436 31.62 -0.16 3.35
N LEU A 437 30.46 -0.49 2.80
CA LEU A 437 30.05 -1.86 2.58
C LEU A 437 30.42 -2.31 1.16
N ASN A 438 30.55 -3.62 0.95
CA ASN A 438 30.91 -4.20 -0.34
C ASN A 438 29.70 -4.27 -1.28
N PHE A 439 29.15 -3.10 -1.59
CA PHE A 439 28.12 -2.88 -2.60
C PHE A 439 28.46 -1.64 -3.40
N GLU A 440 28.68 -1.80 -4.70
CA GLU A 440 28.94 -0.72 -5.63
C GLU A 440 28.29 -1.02 -6.97
N GLU A 441 27.37 -0.15 -7.40
CA GLU A 441 26.67 -0.30 -8.67
C GLU A 441 26.74 1.01 -9.47
N ASN A 442 26.88 0.88 -10.80
CA ASN A 442 26.94 2.03 -11.70
C ASN A 442 25.55 2.46 -12.15
N TYR A 443 25.28 3.76 -12.16
CA TYR A 443 24.00 4.34 -12.57
C TYR A 443 24.18 5.41 -13.62
N SER A 444 23.27 5.43 -14.59
CA SER A 444 23.33 6.39 -15.69
C SER A 444 22.83 7.78 -15.30
N GLN A 445 21.94 7.92 -14.30
CA GLN A 445 21.46 9.22 -13.79
C GLN A 445 21.03 9.18 -12.31
N ILE A 446 21.24 10.30 -11.60
CA ILE A 446 20.88 10.53 -10.17
C ILE A 446 19.35 10.72 -9.97
N THR A 447 18.55 10.61 -11.03
CA THR A 447 17.14 11.06 -11.02
C THR A 447 16.23 10.23 -10.14
N SER A 448 16.58 8.97 -9.84
CA SER A 448 15.87 8.14 -8.86
C SER A 448 16.84 7.67 -7.76
N ARG A 449 16.64 8.13 -6.53
CA ARG A 449 17.34 7.57 -5.37
C ARG A 449 16.94 6.10 -5.24
N PRO A 450 17.89 5.19 -4.96
CA PRO A 450 17.54 3.80 -4.64
C PRO A 450 16.63 3.77 -3.40
N SER A 451 15.70 2.84 -3.36
CA SER A 451 14.94 2.57 -2.14
C SER A 451 15.51 1.33 -1.46
N LEU A 452 15.75 1.44 -0.15
CA LEU A 452 16.18 0.31 0.67
C LEU A 452 14.98 -0.26 1.43
N THR A 453 14.82 -1.57 1.43
CA THR A 453 13.86 -2.29 2.26
C THR A 453 14.61 -3.31 3.12
N VAL A 454 14.33 -3.35 4.41
CA VAL A 454 15.00 -4.25 5.36
C VAL A 454 14.31 -5.62 5.35
N VAL A 455 15.10 -6.69 5.33
CA VAL A 455 14.66 -8.10 5.36
C VAL A 455 15.54 -8.86 6.36
N GLY A 456 15.17 -8.82 7.64
CA GLY A 456 15.99 -9.36 8.72
C GLY A 456 17.36 -8.66 8.81
N SER A 457 18.44 -9.40 8.58
CA SER A 457 19.82 -8.88 8.52
C SER A 457 20.27 -8.50 7.09
N ARG A 458 19.34 -8.44 6.14
CA ARG A 458 19.61 -8.18 4.73
C ARG A 458 18.91 -6.91 4.27
N LEU A 459 19.40 -6.35 3.19
CA LEU A 459 18.82 -5.19 2.52
C LEU A 459 18.39 -5.56 1.11
N VAL A 460 17.14 -5.29 0.79
CA VAL A 460 16.67 -5.27 -0.58
C VAL A 460 16.89 -3.87 -1.13
N ILE A 461 17.64 -3.78 -2.22
CA ILE A 461 18.05 -2.54 -2.85
C ILE A 461 17.33 -2.47 -4.19
N ASN A 462 16.35 -1.59 -4.28
CA ASN A 462 15.66 -1.32 -5.53
C ASN A 462 16.28 -0.12 -6.22
N HIS A 463 16.70 -0.30 -7.46
CA HIS A 463 17.49 0.68 -8.20
C HIS A 463 17.31 0.49 -9.72
N ARG A 464 17.90 1.38 -10.54
CA ARG A 464 17.85 1.27 -12.01
C ARG A 464 19.24 1.11 -12.62
N ASP A 465 19.47 0.09 -13.42
CA ASP A 465 20.76 -0.12 -14.08
C ASP A 465 21.16 1.04 -15.03
N PRO A 466 22.38 1.03 -15.63
CA PRO A 466 22.78 2.05 -16.59
C PRO A 466 21.86 2.18 -17.83
N ASP A 467 21.09 1.15 -18.16
CA ASP A 467 20.11 1.13 -19.25
C ASP A 467 18.71 1.61 -18.80
N ASP A 468 18.59 2.16 -17.58
CA ASP A 468 17.34 2.64 -16.96
C ASP A 468 16.32 1.52 -16.64
N LYS A 469 16.79 0.28 -16.52
CA LYS A 469 15.95 -0.87 -16.16
C LYS A 469 15.98 -1.12 -14.66
N LEU A 470 14.81 -1.36 -14.11
CA LEU A 470 14.67 -1.72 -12.71
C LEU A 470 15.45 -3.00 -12.40
N THR A 471 16.23 -2.94 -11.33
CA THR A 471 16.98 -4.05 -10.77
C THR A 471 16.74 -4.07 -9.28
N ILE A 472 16.58 -5.28 -8.74
CA ILE A 472 16.39 -5.47 -7.30
C ILE A 472 17.47 -6.41 -6.83
N ASP A 473 18.31 -5.93 -5.92
CA ASP A 473 19.37 -6.71 -5.30
C ASP A 473 19.01 -7.05 -3.88
N ILE A 474 19.53 -8.16 -3.39
CA ILE A 474 19.59 -8.45 -1.97
C ILE A 474 21.05 -8.40 -1.53
N TYR A 475 21.33 -7.52 -0.57
CA TYR A 475 22.62 -7.40 0.09
C TYR A 475 22.53 -8.03 1.48
N ASP A 476 23.39 -9.00 1.74
CA ASP A 476 23.55 -9.63 3.03
C ASP A 476 24.68 -8.95 3.81
N HIS A 477 24.31 -8.28 4.89
CA HIS A 477 25.23 -7.53 5.75
C HIS A 477 26.19 -8.45 6.52
N THR A 478 25.78 -9.68 6.86
CA THR A 478 26.63 -10.62 7.60
C THR A 478 27.77 -11.17 6.72
N SER A 479 27.46 -11.48 5.47
CA SER A 479 28.46 -11.97 4.50
C SER A 479 29.14 -10.87 3.70
N ASP A 480 28.66 -9.63 3.81
CA ASP A 480 29.11 -8.46 3.03
C ASP A 480 29.10 -8.74 1.51
N SER A 481 27.97 -9.27 1.03
CA SER A 481 27.79 -9.70 -0.35
C SER A 481 26.41 -9.35 -0.89
N ALA A 482 26.31 -9.15 -2.21
CA ALA A 482 25.04 -8.87 -2.89
C ALA A 482 24.78 -9.83 -4.04
N VAL A 483 23.49 -10.10 -4.28
CA VAL A 483 22.99 -10.93 -5.39
C VAL A 483 21.77 -10.26 -6.01
N HIS A 484 21.64 -10.32 -7.34
CA HIS A 484 20.43 -9.88 -8.03
C HIS A 484 19.25 -10.78 -7.69
N LEU A 485 18.23 -10.22 -7.06
CA LEU A 485 16.95 -10.88 -6.78
C LEU A 485 16.03 -10.81 -8.01
N ILE A 486 15.98 -9.65 -8.67
CA ILE A 486 15.34 -9.44 -9.97
C ILE A 486 16.37 -8.81 -10.91
N PRO A 487 16.85 -9.54 -11.92
CA PRO A 487 17.78 -8.98 -12.89
C PRO A 487 17.06 -7.97 -13.81
N PRO A 488 17.81 -7.10 -14.51
CA PRO A 488 17.27 -6.12 -15.47
C PRO A 488 16.78 -6.79 -16.79
N THR A 489 15.88 -7.76 -16.66
CA THR A 489 15.21 -8.44 -17.77
C THR A 489 13.81 -7.85 -17.94
N GLY A 490 13.55 -7.24 -19.09
CA GLY A 490 12.50 -6.23 -19.31
C GLY A 490 11.04 -6.68 -19.34
N ASP A 491 10.68 -7.76 -18.65
CA ASP A 491 9.30 -8.26 -18.66
C ASP A 491 8.47 -7.74 -17.47
N LEU A 492 9.12 -7.13 -16.47
CA LEU A 492 8.52 -6.75 -15.20
C LEU A 492 9.09 -5.42 -14.67
N GLU A 493 8.20 -4.52 -14.23
CA GLU A 493 8.54 -3.33 -13.46
C GLU A 493 7.88 -3.42 -12.09
N VAL A 494 8.66 -3.51 -11.01
CA VAL A 494 8.17 -3.39 -9.63
C VAL A 494 8.00 -1.92 -9.30
N ILE A 495 6.82 -1.55 -8.79
CA ILE A 495 6.49 -0.17 -8.44
C ILE A 495 6.68 0.05 -6.94
N HIS A 496 6.03 -0.79 -6.12
CA HIS A 496 6.17 -0.77 -4.67
C HIS A 496 6.55 -2.15 -4.15
N MET A 497 7.25 -2.16 -3.02
CA MET A 497 7.61 -3.38 -2.31
C MET A 497 7.60 -3.13 -0.81
N VAL A 498 7.33 -4.18 -0.05
CA VAL A 498 7.39 -4.19 1.40
C VAL A 498 7.78 -5.60 1.87
N TYR A 499 8.51 -5.69 2.97
CA TYR A 499 8.84 -6.97 3.59
C TYR A 499 7.87 -7.27 4.74
N SER A 500 7.34 -8.49 4.78
CA SER A 500 6.58 -9.01 5.91
C SER A 500 7.46 -9.96 6.73
N PRO A 501 7.87 -9.57 7.95
CA PRO A 501 8.62 -10.44 8.85
C PRO A 501 7.88 -11.73 9.21
N GLY A 502 6.56 -11.66 9.40
CA GLY A 502 5.74 -12.81 9.82
C GLY A 502 5.75 -13.98 8.82
N ASP A 503 5.83 -13.67 7.52
CA ASP A 503 5.89 -14.66 6.44
C ASP A 503 7.30 -14.88 5.88
N ASP A 504 8.25 -14.01 6.23
CA ASP A 504 9.57 -13.90 5.61
C ASP A 504 9.51 -13.74 4.08
N LEU A 505 8.62 -12.86 3.60
CA LEU A 505 8.42 -12.62 2.18
C LEU A 505 8.41 -11.12 1.85
N ILE A 506 8.90 -10.81 0.66
CA ILE A 506 8.75 -9.48 0.06
C ILE A 506 7.45 -9.48 -0.74
N TYR A 507 6.49 -8.67 -0.33
CA TYR A 507 5.27 -8.41 -1.07
C TYR A 507 5.48 -7.22 -1.99
N PHE A 508 5.02 -7.32 -3.23
CA PHE A 508 5.23 -6.26 -4.21
C PHE A 508 4.08 -6.15 -5.21
N ASP A 509 4.02 -5.00 -5.86
CA ASP A 509 3.19 -4.79 -7.02
C ASP A 509 4.01 -4.31 -8.21
N GLY A 510 3.51 -4.60 -9.40
CA GLY A 510 4.22 -4.24 -10.62
C GLY A 510 3.39 -4.31 -11.88
N ILE A 511 4.01 -3.88 -12.98
CA ILE A 511 3.49 -3.98 -14.33
C ILE A 511 4.21 -5.12 -15.04
N ASN A 512 3.44 -6.08 -15.53
CA ASN A 512 3.97 -7.08 -16.45
C ASN A 512 3.91 -6.48 -17.87
N TYR A 513 5.07 -6.22 -18.49
CA TYR A 513 5.14 -5.55 -19.79
C TYR A 513 4.67 -6.42 -20.96
N GLU A 514 4.69 -7.75 -20.84
CA GLU A 514 4.15 -8.63 -21.88
C GLU A 514 2.61 -8.50 -21.97
N THR A 515 1.96 -8.36 -20.82
CA THR A 515 0.49 -8.35 -20.71
C THR A 515 -0.10 -6.96 -20.51
N PHE A 516 0.73 -5.98 -20.14
CA PHE A 516 0.35 -4.65 -19.68
C PHE A 516 -0.71 -4.71 -18.58
N GLN A 517 -0.55 -5.64 -17.64
CA GLN A 517 -1.43 -5.81 -16.49
C GLN A 517 -0.67 -5.58 -15.20
N ASN A 518 -1.34 -4.93 -14.27
CA ASN A 518 -0.84 -4.81 -12.91
C ASN A 518 -1.04 -6.14 -12.19
N PHE A 519 -0.07 -6.55 -11.40
CA PHE A 519 -0.12 -7.80 -10.66
C PHE A 519 0.47 -7.62 -9.26
N LEU A 520 -0.02 -8.46 -8.35
CA LEU A 520 0.53 -8.63 -7.01
C LEU A 520 1.41 -9.87 -7.01
N GLY A 521 2.51 -9.82 -6.28
CA GLY A 521 3.38 -10.97 -6.11
C GLY A 521 4.08 -11.01 -4.77
N THR A 522 4.77 -12.13 -4.57
CA THR A 522 5.73 -12.33 -3.49
C THR A 522 7.09 -12.70 -4.06
N ILE A 523 8.15 -12.30 -3.39
CA ILE A 523 9.50 -12.77 -3.62
C ILE A 523 9.99 -13.38 -2.31
N ASP A 524 10.48 -14.61 -2.40
CA ASP A 524 11.25 -15.22 -1.33
C ASP A 524 12.67 -14.59 -1.34
N PRO A 525 13.07 -13.90 -0.25
CA PRO A 525 14.37 -13.24 -0.18
C PRO A 525 15.56 -14.21 -0.16
N ASP A 526 15.37 -15.46 0.26
CA ASP A 526 16.42 -16.49 0.28
C ASP A 526 16.67 -17.08 -1.11
N THR A 527 15.59 -17.36 -1.83
CA THR A 527 15.67 -18.14 -3.08
C THR A 527 15.52 -17.28 -4.34
N GLY A 528 15.00 -16.06 -4.21
CA GLY A 528 14.55 -15.25 -5.34
C GLY A 528 13.33 -15.84 -6.07
N GLU A 529 12.67 -16.86 -5.50
CA GLU A 529 11.48 -17.43 -6.10
C GLU A 529 10.35 -16.39 -6.09
N GLN A 530 9.83 -16.11 -7.28
CA GLN A 530 8.73 -15.17 -7.48
C GLN A 530 7.41 -15.95 -7.64
N GLN A 531 6.39 -15.52 -6.91
CA GLN A 531 5.03 -16.04 -7.08
C GLN A 531 4.08 -14.91 -7.47
N TYR A 532 3.41 -15.08 -8.60
CA TYR A 532 2.38 -14.16 -9.08
C TYR A 532 1.06 -14.56 -8.44
N LEU A 533 0.55 -13.72 -7.54
CA LEU A 533 -0.63 -14.04 -6.75
C LEU A 533 -1.91 -13.75 -7.53
N ASP A 534 -2.04 -12.54 -8.07
CA ASP A 534 -3.26 -12.15 -8.79
C ASP A 534 -3.01 -10.97 -9.74
N SER A 535 -3.70 -10.99 -10.89
CA SER A 535 -3.86 -9.81 -11.73
C SER A 535 -4.87 -8.87 -11.08
N TYR A 536 -4.53 -7.59 -10.92
CA TYR A 536 -5.44 -6.61 -10.34
C TYR A 536 -5.71 -5.46 -11.33
N SER A 537 -6.85 -4.79 -11.17
CA SER A 537 -7.23 -3.65 -12.00
C SER A 537 -7.29 -2.40 -11.15
N GLY A 538 -6.31 -1.53 -11.29
CA GLY A 538 -6.13 -0.30 -10.51
C GLY A 538 -4.64 -0.03 -10.32
N ASP A 539 -4.27 1.16 -9.93
CA ASP A 539 -2.91 1.44 -9.48
C ASP A 539 -2.91 1.32 -7.94
N LEU A 540 -1.86 0.80 -7.33
CA LEU A 540 -1.70 0.87 -5.88
C LEU A 540 -1.08 2.21 -5.48
N GLY A 541 -1.40 2.65 -4.28
CA GLY A 541 -0.70 3.71 -3.58
C GLY A 541 0.32 3.07 -2.64
N GLN A 542 0.27 3.46 -1.38
CA GLN A 542 1.16 2.92 -0.35
C GLN A 542 0.82 1.45 -0.05
N ILE A 543 1.86 0.60 0.03
CA ILE A 543 1.79 -0.79 0.50
C ILE A 543 2.44 -0.87 1.88
N PHE A 544 1.85 -1.66 2.77
CA PHE A 544 2.40 -2.02 4.06
C PHE A 544 2.35 -3.54 4.24
N ALA A 545 3.20 -4.05 5.12
CA ALA A 545 3.17 -5.43 5.57
C ALA A 545 2.93 -5.49 7.07
N PHE A 546 2.25 -6.55 7.50
CA PHE A 546 2.11 -6.87 8.91
C PHE A 546 3.38 -7.60 9.41
N ASN A 547 3.73 -7.32 10.66
CA ASN A 547 4.80 -7.98 11.41
C ASN A 547 4.49 -9.43 11.71
#